data_AF-A0ABD6EJ44-F1
#
_entry.id   AF-A0ABD6EJ44-F1
#
_cell.length_a   1.000
_cell.length_b   1.000
_cell.length_c   1.000
_cell.angle_alpha   90.00
_cell.angle_beta   90.00
_cell.angle_gamma   90.00
#
_symmetry.space_group_name_H-M   'P 1'
#
loop_
_entity.id
_entity.type
_entity.pdbx_description
1 polymer ?
#
loop_
_entity_poly.entity_id
_entity_poly.type
_entity_poly.pdbx_seq_one_letter_code
_entity_poly.pdbx_strand_id
1 'polypeptide(L)'
;MKLTLPLLLFTFVLITKLDANPLARKQLDTFMRSNPCVANCFDKVDESGFELSILKSTDYVDYILNLPEICRVISEARECITDCGITSNPYALPSTTVVCSQDILQEAKKHTKCLMEHGMNATITCKHRCGDLESTSEEIRTQTDRLNSNPNPSRRQYDYIMQLTGDACEMTKCFAQCNRAVLSSICSGTYAWNAGDFLHIFLQRVNEALVDDMEAKSLRESMSKWVPPQCSYMYTKGVLFTPSTDQKTHSDDHESPITPENNEYQMAFELAELQRKLLLEELRLMRERESLIAKETRKVDMELKLVKNKENI
;
A
#
# COMPACT_ATOMS: atom_id res chain seq x y z
N MET A 1 -1.99 -20.25 -12.97
CA MET A 1 -2.49 -19.05 -13.69
C MET A 1 -1.26 -18.30 -14.20
N LYS A 2 -1.10 -18.12 -15.52
CA LYS A 2 0.02 -17.34 -16.07
C LYS A 2 -0.36 -15.87 -15.95
N LEU A 3 0.24 -15.12 -15.02
CA LEU A 3 0.16 -13.66 -15.06
C LEU A 3 0.81 -13.21 -16.38
N THR A 4 0.12 -12.39 -17.15
CA THR A 4 0.68 -11.82 -18.38
C THR A 4 1.81 -10.84 -18.01
N LEU A 5 2.81 -10.70 -18.89
CA LEU A 5 3.93 -9.78 -18.76
C LEU A 5 3.55 -8.36 -18.28
N PRO A 6 2.46 -7.73 -18.78
CA PRO A 6 2.00 -6.43 -18.30
C PRO A 6 1.35 -6.43 -16.92
N LEU A 7 0.86 -7.59 -16.47
CA LEU A 7 0.33 -7.77 -15.13
C LEU A 7 1.46 -7.85 -14.12
N LEU A 8 2.61 -8.44 -14.49
CA LEU A 8 3.78 -8.66 -13.63
C LEU A 8 4.52 -7.38 -13.25
N LEU A 9 4.77 -6.46 -14.20
CA LEU A 9 5.41 -5.17 -13.90
C LEU A 9 4.50 -4.21 -13.12
N PHE A 10 3.19 -4.34 -13.34
CA PHE A 10 2.18 -3.58 -12.62
C PHE A 10 1.97 -4.12 -11.20
N THR A 11 1.86 -5.43 -11.03
CA THR A 11 1.88 -6.07 -9.70
C THR A 11 3.21 -5.87 -9.02
N PHE A 12 4.33 -5.77 -9.72
CA PHE A 12 5.61 -5.36 -9.13
C PHE A 12 5.48 -3.99 -8.45
N VAL A 13 5.10 -2.92 -9.15
CA VAL A 13 4.94 -1.59 -8.50
C VAL A 13 3.85 -1.58 -7.43
N LEU A 14 2.82 -2.40 -7.51
CA LEU A 14 1.79 -2.50 -6.47
C LEU A 14 2.15 -3.39 -5.28
N ILE A 15 3.04 -4.36 -5.44
CA ILE A 15 3.33 -5.38 -4.42
C ILE A 15 4.70 -5.16 -3.79
N THR A 16 5.68 -4.60 -4.53
CA THR A 16 6.87 -3.98 -3.92
C THR A 16 6.55 -2.68 -3.21
N LYS A 17 5.31 -2.16 -3.37
CA LYS A 17 4.74 -1.17 -2.47
C LYS A 17 4.59 -1.63 -1.02
N LEU A 18 4.72 -2.93 -0.74
CA LEU A 18 4.58 -3.48 0.61
C LEU A 18 5.60 -4.57 0.98
N ASP A 19 6.53 -4.94 0.08
CA ASP A 19 7.33 -6.18 0.20
C ASP A 19 6.47 -7.44 0.54
N ALA A 20 5.18 -7.37 0.23
CA ALA A 20 4.16 -8.20 0.87
C ALA A 20 3.98 -9.58 0.26
N ASN A 21 4.49 -9.80 -0.95
CA ASN A 21 4.29 -11.07 -1.63
C ASN A 21 5.61 -11.65 -2.14
N PRO A 22 6.18 -12.61 -1.40
CA PRO A 22 7.37 -13.34 -1.80
C PRO A 22 7.26 -13.95 -3.21
N LEU A 23 6.06 -14.39 -3.62
CA LEU A 23 5.81 -14.93 -4.94
C LEU A 23 5.96 -13.88 -6.05
N ALA A 24 5.52 -12.64 -5.79
CA ALA A 24 5.66 -11.54 -6.75
C ALA A 24 7.13 -11.14 -6.92
N ARG A 25 7.91 -11.10 -5.83
CA ARG A 25 9.35 -10.82 -5.89
C ARG A 25 10.09 -11.87 -6.72
N LYS A 26 9.83 -13.16 -6.49
CA LYS A 26 10.44 -14.25 -7.26
C LYS A 26 10.09 -14.18 -8.76
N GLN A 27 8.86 -13.79 -9.09
CA GLN A 27 8.43 -13.63 -10.49
C GLN A 27 9.13 -12.43 -11.15
N LEU A 28 9.30 -11.33 -10.43
CA LEU A 28 10.11 -10.20 -10.90
C LEU A 28 11.55 -10.63 -11.15
N ASP A 29 12.23 -11.27 -10.19
CA ASP A 29 13.64 -11.63 -10.36
C ASP A 29 13.84 -12.51 -11.60
N THR A 30 12.87 -13.40 -11.86
CA THR A 30 12.83 -14.21 -13.07
C THR A 30 12.68 -13.33 -14.33
N PHE A 31 11.75 -12.37 -14.29
CA PHE A 31 11.53 -11.43 -15.39
C PHE A 31 12.75 -10.55 -15.67
N MET A 32 13.39 -10.00 -14.64
CA MET A 32 14.58 -9.15 -14.72
C MET A 32 15.75 -9.90 -15.34
N ARG A 33 15.98 -11.16 -14.92
CA ARG A 33 16.99 -12.04 -15.54
C ARG A 33 16.73 -12.29 -17.02
N SER A 34 15.46 -12.33 -17.44
CA SER A 34 15.07 -12.51 -18.84
C SER A 34 15.05 -11.21 -19.66
N ASN A 35 15.16 -10.03 -19.03
CA ASN A 35 15.10 -8.72 -19.70
C ASN A 35 16.22 -7.78 -19.18
N PRO A 36 17.47 -7.96 -19.63
CA PRO A 36 18.61 -7.17 -19.13
C PRO A 36 18.49 -5.66 -19.33
N CYS A 37 17.83 -5.22 -20.42
CA CYS A 37 17.55 -3.79 -20.65
C CYS A 37 16.71 -3.19 -19.51
N VAL A 38 15.65 -3.88 -19.13
CA VAL A 38 14.75 -3.47 -18.05
C VAL A 38 15.48 -3.50 -16.72
N ALA A 39 16.29 -4.54 -16.49
CA ALA A 39 17.10 -4.64 -15.29
C ALA A 39 17.97 -3.39 -15.09
N ASN A 40 18.70 -2.99 -16.11
CA ASN A 40 19.52 -1.78 -16.09
C ASN A 40 18.70 -0.49 -15.84
N CYS A 41 17.46 -0.40 -16.32
CA CYS A 41 16.60 0.75 -16.04
C CYS A 41 16.17 0.81 -14.58
N PHE A 42 15.87 -0.33 -13.95
CA PHE A 42 15.57 -0.39 -12.52
C PHE A 42 16.81 -0.13 -11.66
N ASP A 43 17.98 -0.66 -12.04
CA ASP A 43 19.24 -0.40 -11.33
C ASP A 43 19.51 1.11 -11.24
N LYS A 44 19.30 1.86 -12.34
CA LYS A 44 19.40 3.33 -12.35
C LYS A 44 18.40 4.04 -11.44
N VAL A 45 17.19 3.50 -11.32
CA VAL A 45 16.18 4.03 -10.40
C VAL A 45 16.62 3.79 -8.97
N ASP A 46 17.09 2.59 -8.65
CA ASP A 46 17.58 2.23 -7.32
C ASP A 46 18.83 3.07 -6.94
N GLU A 47 19.72 3.34 -7.89
CA GLU A 47 20.88 4.24 -7.71
C GLU A 47 20.50 5.68 -7.34
N SER A 48 19.29 6.14 -7.67
CA SER A 48 18.82 7.48 -7.31
C SER A 48 18.57 7.65 -5.81
N GLY A 49 18.34 6.54 -5.09
CA GLY A 49 18.06 6.54 -3.65
C GLY A 49 16.69 7.10 -3.25
N PHE A 50 15.84 7.50 -4.21
CA PHE A 50 14.52 8.05 -3.92
C PHE A 50 13.44 6.97 -3.89
N GLU A 51 12.57 7.02 -2.88
CA GLU A 51 11.28 6.32 -2.92
C GLU A 51 10.37 7.06 -3.90
N LEU A 52 9.97 6.41 -5.00
CA LEU A 52 9.18 7.03 -6.06
C LEU A 52 7.67 7.03 -5.78
N SER A 53 7.20 6.22 -4.84
CA SER A 53 5.79 6.14 -4.45
C SER A 53 5.55 6.81 -3.12
N ILE A 54 4.89 7.99 -3.12
CA ILE A 54 4.57 8.69 -1.87
C ILE A 54 3.80 7.81 -0.88
N LEU A 55 2.93 6.90 -1.35
CA LEU A 55 2.18 5.99 -0.47
C LEU A 55 3.07 5.03 0.34
N LYS A 56 4.33 4.84 -0.03
CA LYS A 56 5.34 4.08 0.73
C LYS A 56 6.25 4.95 1.58
N SER A 57 6.27 6.26 1.33
CA SER A 57 7.21 7.13 2.00
C SER A 57 6.93 7.12 3.50
N THR A 58 7.95 6.82 4.28
CA THR A 58 7.96 6.99 5.73
C THR A 58 8.23 8.44 6.12
N ASP A 59 8.66 9.26 5.15
CA ASP A 59 8.93 10.68 5.28
C ASP A 59 8.25 11.45 4.13
N TYR A 60 7.00 11.86 4.37
CA TYR A 60 6.25 12.67 3.40
C TYR A 60 6.89 14.05 3.20
N VAL A 61 7.60 14.57 4.21
CA VAL A 61 8.25 15.87 4.14
C VAL A 61 9.40 15.81 3.15
N ASP A 62 10.32 14.85 3.34
CA ASP A 62 11.43 14.63 2.41
C ASP A 62 10.93 14.37 0.98
N TYR A 63 9.91 13.52 0.82
CA TYR A 63 9.30 13.25 -0.48
C TYR A 63 8.81 14.54 -1.18
N ILE A 64 8.09 15.41 -0.46
CA ILE A 64 7.56 16.66 -1.02
C ILE A 64 8.71 17.64 -1.35
N LEU A 65 9.73 17.72 -0.50
CA LEU A 65 10.89 18.60 -0.72
C LEU A 65 11.73 18.15 -1.94
N ASN A 66 11.80 16.84 -2.19
CA ASN A 66 12.53 16.25 -3.32
C ASN A 66 11.65 15.98 -4.55
N LEU A 67 10.40 16.43 -4.57
CA LEU A 67 9.44 16.14 -5.63
C LEU A 67 9.94 16.49 -7.05
N PRO A 68 10.64 17.62 -7.30
CA PRO A 68 11.19 17.92 -8.63
C PRO A 68 12.18 16.85 -9.12
N GLU A 69 13.01 16.35 -8.21
CA GLU A 69 14.04 15.35 -8.52
C GLU A 69 13.43 13.96 -8.70
N ILE A 70 12.48 13.58 -7.83
CA ILE A 70 11.66 12.37 -8.00
C ILE A 70 10.99 12.37 -9.38
N CYS A 71 10.46 13.50 -9.82
CA CYS A 71 9.83 13.62 -11.13
C CYS A 71 10.79 13.51 -12.29
N ARG A 72 12.03 14.00 -12.14
CA ARG A 72 13.11 13.78 -13.11
C ARG A 72 13.40 12.29 -13.23
N VAL A 73 13.59 11.59 -12.11
CA VAL A 73 13.85 10.15 -12.07
C VAL A 73 12.70 9.35 -12.69
N ILE A 74 11.44 9.68 -12.37
CA ILE A 74 10.26 9.03 -12.98
C ILE A 74 10.26 9.21 -14.50
N SER A 75 10.57 10.42 -15.01
CA SER A 75 10.61 10.66 -16.45
C SER A 75 11.71 9.86 -17.13
N GLU A 76 12.92 9.83 -16.57
CA GLU A 76 14.06 9.08 -17.09
C GLU A 76 13.81 7.57 -17.07
N ALA A 77 13.22 7.06 -15.98
CA ALA A 77 12.84 5.66 -15.85
C ALA A 77 11.77 5.27 -16.87
N ARG A 78 10.79 6.16 -17.11
CA ARG A 78 9.75 5.97 -18.12
C ARG A 78 10.37 5.90 -19.51
N GLU A 79 11.27 6.80 -19.87
CA GLU A 79 11.95 6.80 -21.17
C GLU A 79 12.80 5.53 -21.34
N CYS A 80 13.60 5.18 -20.34
CA CYS A 80 14.44 3.97 -20.35
C CYS A 80 13.63 2.70 -20.61
N ILE A 81 12.53 2.48 -19.89
CA ILE A 81 11.68 1.29 -20.08
C ILE A 81 10.98 1.29 -21.44
N THR A 82 10.62 2.47 -21.95
CA THR A 82 10.00 2.61 -23.28
C THR A 82 11.00 2.21 -24.37
N ASP A 83 12.26 2.62 -24.24
CA ASP A 83 13.33 2.27 -25.18
C ASP A 83 13.67 0.78 -25.16
N CYS A 84 13.38 0.07 -24.05
CA CYS A 84 13.46 -1.39 -23.99
C CYS A 84 12.36 -2.12 -24.80
N GLY A 85 11.40 -1.40 -25.39
CA GLY A 85 10.35 -1.97 -26.24
C GLY A 85 9.28 -2.78 -25.49
N ILE A 86 9.15 -2.57 -24.17
CA ILE A 86 8.17 -3.27 -23.34
C ILE A 86 6.87 -2.48 -23.28
N THR A 87 5.77 -3.16 -23.60
CA THR A 87 4.41 -2.56 -23.62
C THR A 87 3.89 -2.16 -22.24
N SER A 88 4.44 -2.74 -21.18
CA SER A 88 4.07 -2.43 -19.81
C SER A 88 5.14 -1.57 -19.15
N ASN A 89 4.88 -0.28 -19.06
CA ASN A 89 5.78 0.65 -18.39
C ASN A 89 5.19 1.10 -17.04
N PRO A 90 5.75 0.66 -15.89
CA PRO A 90 5.24 1.06 -14.59
C PRO A 90 5.41 2.57 -14.29
N TYR A 91 6.41 3.21 -14.90
CA TYR A 91 6.66 4.65 -14.75
C TYR A 91 5.80 5.51 -15.68
N ALA A 92 5.03 4.88 -16.58
CA ALA A 92 4.02 5.56 -17.39
C ALA A 92 2.63 5.54 -16.74
N LEU A 93 2.46 4.87 -15.60
CA LEU A 93 1.16 4.73 -14.94
C LEU A 93 0.69 6.06 -14.33
N PRO A 94 -0.61 6.38 -14.40
CA PRO A 94 -1.23 7.46 -13.65
C PRO A 94 -0.81 7.51 -12.18
N SER A 95 -0.80 6.38 -11.47
CA SER A 95 -0.42 6.31 -10.05
C SER A 95 1.03 6.67 -9.77
N THR A 96 1.91 6.61 -10.77
CA THR A 96 3.31 7.03 -10.68
C THR A 96 3.48 8.48 -11.14
N THR A 97 2.77 8.88 -12.20
CA THR A 97 2.98 10.16 -12.88
C THR A 97 2.19 11.32 -12.29
N VAL A 98 1.09 11.04 -11.57
CA VAL A 98 0.22 12.10 -11.02
C VAL A 98 0.95 13.03 -10.06
N VAL A 99 1.95 12.50 -9.33
CA VAL A 99 2.82 13.28 -8.42
C VAL A 99 3.61 14.38 -9.13
N CYS A 100 3.79 14.25 -10.45
CA CYS A 100 4.54 15.17 -11.31
C CYS A 100 3.66 16.11 -12.12
N SER A 101 2.37 16.17 -11.81
CA SER A 101 1.47 17.15 -12.40
C SER A 101 1.86 18.57 -11.98
N GLN A 102 1.70 19.52 -12.89
CA GLN A 102 2.16 20.90 -12.69
C GLN A 102 1.48 21.58 -11.49
N ASP A 103 0.20 21.27 -11.26
CA ASP A 103 -0.56 21.80 -10.13
C ASP A 103 -0.04 21.26 -8.79
N ILE A 104 0.32 19.97 -8.69
CA ILE A 104 0.96 19.43 -7.47
C ILE A 104 2.33 20.07 -7.25
N LEU A 105 3.17 20.16 -8.28
CA LEU A 105 4.50 20.76 -8.18
C LEU A 105 4.44 22.23 -7.74
N GLN A 106 3.45 22.99 -8.25
CA GLN A 106 3.25 24.38 -7.87
C GLN A 106 2.71 24.52 -6.44
N GLU A 107 1.79 23.65 -6.02
CA GLU A 107 1.25 23.67 -4.66
C GLU A 107 2.31 23.25 -3.63
N ALA A 108 3.09 22.20 -3.90
CA ALA A 108 4.20 21.76 -3.06
C ALA A 108 5.20 22.89 -2.76
N LYS A 109 5.52 23.71 -3.77
CA LYS A 109 6.44 24.85 -3.64
C LYS A 109 5.98 25.90 -2.63
N LYS A 110 4.66 26.08 -2.44
CA LYS A 110 4.11 27.05 -1.48
C LYS A 110 4.41 26.65 -0.04
N HIS A 111 4.54 25.35 0.21
CA HIS A 111 4.74 24.77 1.54
C HIS A 111 6.21 24.47 1.86
N THR A 112 7.11 24.51 0.86
CA THR A 112 8.54 24.16 0.99
C THR A 112 9.22 24.83 2.18
N LYS A 113 9.04 26.15 2.37
CA LYS A 113 9.70 26.86 3.48
C LYS A 113 9.29 26.29 4.84
N CYS A 114 7.99 26.12 5.07
CA CYS A 114 7.51 25.58 6.35
C CYS A 114 7.93 24.12 6.55
N LEU A 115 7.86 23.32 5.48
CA LEU A 115 8.30 21.92 5.52
C LEU A 115 9.78 21.78 5.86
N MET A 116 10.65 22.66 5.36
CA MET A 116 12.07 22.71 5.72
C MET A 116 12.29 23.11 7.19
N GLU A 117 11.51 24.07 7.70
CA GLU A 117 11.68 24.60 9.07
C GLU A 117 11.06 23.70 10.15
N HIS A 118 9.95 23.03 9.83
CA HIS A 118 9.10 22.36 10.82
C HIS A 118 8.73 20.91 10.47
N GLY A 119 8.93 20.48 9.22
CA GLY A 119 8.46 19.18 8.75
C GLY A 119 9.11 18.00 9.47
N MET A 120 10.39 18.09 9.84
CA MET A 120 11.07 17.02 10.59
C MET A 120 10.37 16.71 11.93
N ASN A 121 9.78 17.72 12.59
CA ASN A 121 9.03 17.52 13.82
C ASN A 121 7.75 16.72 13.58
N ALA A 122 7.11 16.88 12.42
CA ALA A 122 5.96 16.06 12.04
C ALA A 122 6.37 14.60 11.85
N THR A 123 7.46 14.34 11.11
CA THR A 123 7.99 12.99 10.89
C THR A 123 8.32 12.30 12.21
N ILE A 124 9.04 12.97 13.12
CA ILE A 124 9.41 12.42 14.44
C ILE A 124 8.17 12.16 15.30
N THR A 125 7.23 13.11 15.35
CA THR A 125 6.00 12.97 16.14
C THR A 125 5.18 11.78 15.66
N CYS A 126 5.03 11.63 14.35
CA CYS A 126 4.24 10.55 13.78
C CYS A 126 4.94 9.20 13.86
N LYS A 127 6.27 9.15 13.77
CA LYS A 127 7.05 7.95 14.06
C LYS A 127 6.86 7.49 15.51
N HIS A 128 6.83 8.41 16.47
CA HIS A 128 6.56 8.05 17.86
C HIS A 128 5.13 7.54 18.09
N ARG A 129 4.13 8.15 17.42
CA ARG A 129 2.71 7.79 17.57
C ARG A 129 2.34 6.49 16.85
N CYS A 130 2.86 6.29 15.65
CA CYS A 130 2.46 5.22 14.73
C CYS A 130 3.46 4.06 14.68
N GLY A 131 4.66 4.24 15.24
CA GLY A 131 5.74 3.24 15.24
C GLY A 131 6.76 3.47 14.11
N ASP A 132 7.76 2.58 14.04
CA ASP A 132 8.85 2.69 13.08
C ASP A 132 8.58 1.87 11.80
N LEU A 133 7.89 2.49 10.84
CA LEU A 133 7.52 1.83 9.58
C LEU A 133 8.74 1.40 8.76
N GLU A 134 9.86 2.13 8.87
CA GLU A 134 11.11 1.79 8.18
C GLU A 134 11.68 0.49 8.74
N SER A 135 11.77 0.37 10.07
CA SER A 135 12.20 -0.86 10.74
C SER A 135 11.28 -2.04 10.41
N THR A 136 9.96 -1.84 10.39
CA THR A 136 9.00 -2.90 10.06
C THR A 136 9.13 -3.34 8.60
N SER A 137 9.32 -2.38 7.67
CA SER A 137 9.52 -2.68 6.25
C SER A 137 10.80 -3.49 6.02
N GLU A 138 11.89 -3.13 6.70
CA GLU A 138 13.15 -3.87 6.65
C GLU A 138 13.02 -5.31 7.19
N GLU A 139 12.22 -5.49 8.25
CA GLU A 139 11.91 -6.83 8.76
C GLU A 139 11.11 -7.65 7.74
N ILE A 140 10.06 -7.08 7.14
CA ILE A 140 9.28 -7.75 6.08
C ILE A 140 10.20 -8.19 4.95
N ARG A 141 11.10 -7.31 4.47
CA ARG A 141 12.08 -7.61 3.43
C ARG A 141 12.97 -8.78 3.84
N THR A 142 13.57 -8.70 5.02
CA THR A 142 14.47 -9.74 5.56
C THR A 142 13.77 -11.10 5.66
N GLN A 143 12.52 -11.14 6.13
CA GLN A 143 11.77 -12.39 6.26
C GLN A 143 11.33 -12.94 4.91
N THR A 144 10.96 -12.07 3.97
CA THR A 144 10.64 -12.44 2.58
C THR A 144 11.84 -13.07 1.88
N ASP A 145 13.04 -12.52 2.05
CA ASP A 145 14.28 -13.08 1.49
C ASP A 145 14.60 -14.45 2.07
N ARG A 146 14.42 -14.61 3.39
CA ARG A 146 14.55 -15.92 4.06
C ARG A 146 13.54 -16.93 3.56
N LEU A 147 12.28 -16.53 3.34
CA LEU A 147 11.24 -17.40 2.82
C LEU A 147 11.57 -17.87 1.39
N ASN A 148 12.01 -16.94 0.53
CA ASN A 148 12.33 -17.22 -0.87
C ASN A 148 13.58 -18.09 -1.04
N SER A 149 14.51 -18.03 -0.08
CA SER A 149 15.72 -18.85 -0.05
C SER A 149 15.47 -20.25 0.52
N ASN A 150 14.34 -20.49 1.18
CA ASN A 150 14.00 -21.80 1.74
C ASN A 150 13.31 -22.69 0.67
N PRO A 151 13.85 -23.88 0.34
CA PRO A 151 13.21 -24.78 -0.62
C PRO A 151 11.86 -25.34 -0.14
N ASN A 152 11.60 -25.37 1.18
CA ASN A 152 10.37 -25.85 1.78
C ASN A 152 9.84 -24.84 2.82
N PRO A 153 9.30 -23.69 2.40
CA PRO A 153 8.80 -22.67 3.32
C PRO A 153 7.59 -23.19 4.10
N SER A 154 7.58 -22.95 5.41
CA SER A 154 6.44 -23.35 6.25
C SER A 154 5.29 -22.35 6.11
N ARG A 155 4.04 -22.82 6.22
CA ARG A 155 2.85 -21.95 6.26
C ARG A 155 2.96 -20.88 7.34
N ARG A 156 3.54 -21.22 8.51
CA ARG A 156 3.78 -20.27 9.61
C ARG A 156 4.67 -19.09 9.24
N GLN A 157 5.71 -19.31 8.43
CA GLN A 157 6.59 -18.22 7.99
C GLN A 157 5.85 -17.27 7.04
N TYR A 158 5.01 -17.82 6.16
CA TYR A 158 4.15 -17.02 5.30
C TYR A 158 3.14 -16.21 6.12
N ASP A 159 2.44 -16.86 7.06
CA ASP A 159 1.45 -16.21 7.94
C ASP A 159 2.10 -15.08 8.76
N TYR A 160 3.35 -15.25 9.23
CA TYR A 160 4.10 -14.21 9.94
C TYR A 160 4.40 -12.99 9.07
N ILE A 161 4.87 -13.20 7.83
CA ILE A 161 5.12 -12.10 6.89
C ILE A 161 3.82 -11.34 6.60
N MET A 162 2.71 -12.06 6.35
CA MET A 162 1.42 -11.45 6.10
C MET A 162 0.90 -10.64 7.29
N GLN A 163 1.18 -11.07 8.52
CA GLN A 163 0.88 -10.31 9.72
C GLN A 163 1.70 -9.01 9.78
N LEU A 164 3.02 -9.08 9.61
CA LEU A 164 3.89 -7.89 9.59
C LEU A 164 3.47 -6.90 8.49
N THR A 165 3.10 -7.39 7.30
CA THR A 165 2.54 -6.56 6.24
C THR A 165 1.26 -5.86 6.68
N GLY A 166 0.35 -6.58 7.36
CA GLY A 166 -0.86 -5.99 7.90
C GLY A 166 -0.56 -4.85 8.87
N ASP A 167 0.37 -5.08 9.80
CA ASP A 167 0.83 -4.08 10.77
C ASP A 167 1.43 -2.85 10.05
N ALA A 168 2.32 -3.07 9.07
CA ALA A 168 2.90 -2.00 8.27
C ALA A 168 1.84 -1.16 7.55
N CYS A 169 0.79 -1.78 7.01
CA CYS A 169 -0.31 -1.05 6.37
C CYS A 169 -1.13 -0.19 7.35
N GLU A 170 -1.36 -0.68 8.58
CA GLU A 170 -1.99 0.13 9.63
C GLU A 170 -1.10 1.31 10.01
N MET A 171 0.20 1.08 10.12
CA MET A 171 1.19 2.13 10.38
C MET A 171 1.19 3.17 9.27
N THR A 172 1.24 2.79 7.99
CA THR A 172 1.16 3.72 6.85
C THR A 172 -0.09 4.60 6.93
N LYS A 173 -1.26 4.00 7.24
CA LYS A 173 -2.51 4.75 7.40
C LYS A 173 -2.41 5.75 8.56
N CYS A 174 -1.90 5.32 9.71
CA CYS A 174 -1.65 6.18 10.86
C CYS A 174 -0.68 7.32 10.53
N PHE A 175 0.41 7.04 9.81
CA PHE A 175 1.40 8.04 9.40
C PHE A 175 0.78 9.11 8.50
N ALA A 176 -0.02 8.72 7.51
CA ALA A 176 -0.71 9.65 6.62
C ALA A 176 -1.66 10.57 7.40
N GLN A 177 -2.46 10.01 8.30
CA GLN A 177 -3.41 10.75 9.13
C GLN A 177 -2.72 11.67 10.14
N CYS A 178 -1.67 11.17 10.81
CA CYS A 178 -0.89 11.93 11.76
C CYS A 178 -0.15 13.09 11.09
N ASN A 179 0.55 12.84 9.97
CA ASN A 179 1.30 13.89 9.28
C ASN A 179 0.36 14.97 8.77
N ARG A 180 -0.80 14.59 8.22
CA ARG A 180 -1.85 15.55 7.88
C ARG A 180 -2.18 16.44 9.09
N ALA A 181 -2.55 15.86 10.22
CA ALA A 181 -2.98 16.62 11.39
C ALA A 181 -1.87 17.53 11.94
N VAL A 182 -0.64 17.01 12.07
CA VAL A 182 0.50 17.75 12.60
C VAL A 182 0.91 18.88 11.66
N LEU A 183 1.02 18.61 10.35
CA LEU A 183 1.37 19.62 9.35
C LEU A 183 0.28 20.70 9.22
N SER A 184 -1.00 20.34 9.34
CA SER A 184 -2.08 21.34 9.39
C SER A 184 -1.92 22.33 10.54
N SER A 185 -1.41 21.85 11.69
CA SER A 185 -1.19 22.68 12.88
C SER A 185 0.06 23.55 12.75
N ILE A 186 1.22 22.92 12.48
CA ILE A 186 2.53 23.61 12.50
C ILE A 186 2.81 24.42 11.24
N CYS A 187 2.19 24.06 10.12
CA CYS A 187 2.24 24.77 8.84
C CYS A 187 0.87 25.31 8.47
N SER A 188 0.24 26.00 9.42
CA SER A 188 -1.00 26.75 9.19
C SER A 188 -0.73 27.88 8.20
N GLY A 189 -1.21 27.70 6.96
CA GLY A 189 -0.95 28.64 5.88
C GLY A 189 -1.80 29.91 5.95
N THR A 190 -1.32 30.97 5.30
CA THR A 190 -2.11 32.14 4.82
C THR A 190 -2.73 31.87 3.44
N TYR A 191 -2.56 30.67 2.90
CA TYR A 191 -3.04 30.23 1.59
C TYR A 191 -4.36 29.46 1.70
N ALA A 192 -5.00 29.18 0.55
CA ALA A 192 -6.27 28.45 0.50
C ALA A 192 -6.22 27.08 1.22
N TRP A 193 -5.06 26.41 1.20
CA TRP A 193 -4.82 25.15 1.92
C TRP A 193 -3.60 25.30 2.84
N ASN A 194 -3.68 24.73 4.06
CA ASN A 194 -2.50 24.50 4.88
C ASN A 194 -1.72 23.27 4.36
N ALA A 195 -0.50 23.05 4.85
CA ALA A 195 0.35 21.96 4.35
C ALA A 195 -0.26 20.56 4.60
N GLY A 196 -1.02 20.38 5.68
CA GLY A 196 -1.70 19.11 5.95
C GLY A 196 -2.86 18.85 4.99
N ASP A 197 -3.64 19.88 4.63
CA ASP A 197 -4.70 19.76 3.63
C ASP A 197 -4.12 19.46 2.24
N PHE A 198 -3.01 20.10 1.89
CA PHE A 198 -2.25 19.74 0.69
C PHE A 198 -1.81 18.28 0.73
N LEU A 199 -1.21 17.81 1.82
CA LEU A 199 -0.79 16.40 1.96
C LEU A 199 -1.96 15.44 1.81
N HIS A 200 -3.12 15.76 2.38
CA HIS A 200 -4.33 14.95 2.27
C HIS A 200 -4.78 14.81 0.81
N ILE A 201 -4.92 15.93 0.10
CA ILE A 201 -5.33 15.96 -1.30
C ILE A 201 -4.31 15.25 -2.18
N PHE A 202 -3.02 15.45 -1.89
CA PHE A 202 -1.93 14.81 -2.61
C PHE A 202 -1.98 13.28 -2.48
N LEU A 203 -2.03 12.77 -1.25
CA LEU A 203 -2.11 11.33 -0.98
C LEU A 203 -3.40 10.71 -1.52
N GLN A 204 -4.53 11.41 -1.40
CA GLN A 204 -5.81 10.94 -1.93
C GLN A 204 -5.75 10.80 -3.46
N ARG A 205 -5.21 11.80 -4.17
CA ARG A 205 -5.12 11.76 -5.62
C ARG A 205 -4.22 10.62 -6.11
N VAL A 206 -3.10 10.38 -5.43
CA VAL A 206 -2.23 9.23 -5.73
C VAL A 206 -2.94 7.91 -5.44
N ASN A 207 -3.67 7.84 -4.33
CA ASN A 207 -4.43 6.65 -3.96
C ASN A 207 -5.54 6.34 -4.98
N GLU A 208 -6.29 7.34 -5.42
CA GLU A 208 -7.33 7.18 -6.43
C GLU A 208 -6.74 6.72 -7.77
N ALA A 209 -5.65 7.35 -8.21
CA ALA A 209 -4.95 6.92 -9.42
C ALA A 209 -4.43 5.47 -9.32
N LEU A 210 -3.98 5.04 -8.15
CA LEU A 210 -3.59 3.65 -7.90
C LEU A 210 -4.77 2.69 -8.04
N VAL A 211 -5.92 3.05 -7.49
CA VAL A 211 -7.14 2.22 -7.58
C VAL A 211 -7.66 2.20 -9.02
N ASP A 212 -7.61 3.31 -9.75
CA ASP A 212 -8.02 3.38 -11.16
C ASP A 212 -7.14 2.49 -12.04
N ASP A 213 -5.82 2.57 -11.83
CA ASP A 213 -4.86 1.70 -12.50
C ASP A 213 -5.13 0.21 -12.23
N MET A 214 -5.50 -0.11 -10.99
CA MET A 214 -5.87 -1.44 -10.52
C MET A 214 -7.15 -1.97 -11.18
N GLU A 215 -8.15 -1.12 -11.32
CA GLU A 215 -9.42 -1.42 -11.98
C GLU A 215 -9.24 -1.61 -13.49
N ALA A 216 -8.48 -0.71 -14.14
CA ALA A 216 -8.17 -0.79 -15.57
C ALA A 216 -7.47 -2.12 -15.95
N LYS A 217 -6.74 -2.72 -15.02
CA LYS A 217 -6.07 -4.02 -15.20
C LYS A 217 -6.83 -5.22 -14.61
N SER A 218 -8.06 -4.99 -14.11
CA SER A 218 -8.91 -6.04 -13.53
C SER A 218 -8.23 -6.81 -12.39
N LEU A 219 -7.44 -6.12 -11.57
CA LEU A 219 -6.63 -6.74 -10.51
C LEU A 219 -7.26 -6.65 -9.12
N ARG A 220 -8.36 -5.89 -8.98
CA ARG A 220 -9.00 -5.63 -7.69
C ARG A 220 -9.36 -6.91 -6.92
N GLU A 221 -10.01 -7.86 -7.59
CA GLU A 221 -10.38 -9.16 -6.99
C GLU A 221 -9.17 -10.04 -6.62
N SER A 222 -8.07 -9.89 -7.35
CA SER A 222 -6.84 -10.60 -7.01
C SER A 222 -6.22 -9.98 -5.77
N MET A 223 -6.09 -8.66 -5.71
CA MET A 223 -5.49 -7.98 -4.57
C MET A 223 -6.29 -8.19 -3.27
N SER A 224 -7.62 -8.17 -3.32
CA SER A 224 -8.43 -8.41 -2.12
C SER A 224 -8.24 -9.82 -1.52
N LYS A 225 -7.77 -10.79 -2.32
CA LYS A 225 -7.46 -12.16 -1.85
C LYS A 225 -6.05 -12.32 -1.31
N TRP A 226 -5.10 -11.55 -1.82
CA TRP A 226 -3.65 -11.74 -1.57
C TRP A 226 -3.05 -10.70 -0.64
N VAL A 227 -3.78 -9.65 -0.30
CA VAL A 227 -3.29 -8.54 0.51
C VAL A 227 -4.07 -8.48 1.82
N PRO A 228 -3.42 -8.22 2.98
CA PRO A 228 -4.12 -8.07 4.24
C PRO A 228 -5.23 -7.00 4.15
N PRO A 229 -6.38 -7.19 4.82
CA PRO A 229 -7.48 -6.21 4.83
C PRO A 229 -7.06 -4.80 5.27
N GLN A 230 -6.03 -4.70 6.11
CA GLN A 230 -5.42 -3.45 6.57
C GLN A 230 -4.91 -2.57 5.41
N CYS A 231 -4.47 -3.19 4.32
CA CYS A 231 -3.98 -2.50 3.13
C CYS A 231 -5.08 -2.24 2.09
N SER A 232 -6.36 -2.36 2.47
CA SER A 232 -7.50 -2.21 1.55
C SER A 232 -7.53 -0.87 0.83
N TYR A 233 -6.89 0.16 1.38
CA TYR A 233 -6.70 1.45 0.70
C TYR A 233 -5.99 1.30 -0.66
N MET A 234 -5.19 0.26 -0.89
CA MET A 234 -4.51 0.06 -2.17
C MET A 234 -5.44 -0.35 -3.32
N TYR A 235 -6.64 -0.86 -3.02
CA TYR A 235 -7.59 -1.36 -4.02
C TYR A 235 -9.03 -0.86 -3.78
N THR A 236 -9.21 0.06 -2.81
CA THR A 236 -10.51 0.65 -2.48
C THR A 236 -10.32 2.14 -2.22
N LYS A 237 -11.04 2.99 -2.97
CA LYS A 237 -10.99 4.44 -2.84
C LYS A 237 -11.51 4.89 -1.47
N GLY A 238 -10.98 6.01 -0.98
CA GLY A 238 -11.46 6.68 0.24
C GLY A 238 -11.07 6.04 1.56
N VAL A 239 -10.47 4.85 1.58
CA VAL A 239 -10.17 4.13 2.84
C VAL A 239 -8.97 4.72 3.59
N LEU A 240 -8.00 5.32 2.90
CA LEU A 240 -6.75 5.83 3.49
C LEU A 240 -7.00 6.85 4.62
N PHE A 241 -8.00 7.72 4.46
CA PHE A 241 -8.32 8.76 5.45
C PHE A 241 -9.61 8.49 6.24
N THR A 242 -10.17 7.28 6.19
CA THR A 242 -11.38 6.96 6.97
C THR A 242 -11.13 7.07 8.47
N PRO A 243 -11.99 7.81 9.20
CA PRO A 243 -11.95 7.88 10.66
C PRO A 243 -12.64 6.62 11.21
N SER A 244 -11.96 5.48 11.22
CA SER A 244 -12.47 4.28 11.89
C SER A 244 -11.63 3.84 13.09
N THR A 245 -10.73 4.72 13.57
CA THR A 245 -9.95 4.55 14.81
C THR A 245 -9.81 5.84 15.64
N ASP A 246 -10.36 6.98 15.18
CA ASP A 246 -10.09 8.31 15.78
C ASP A 246 -11.25 8.93 16.60
N GLN A 247 -12.27 8.16 16.98
CA GLN A 247 -13.34 8.66 17.86
C GLN A 247 -13.06 8.46 19.36
N LYS A 248 -11.78 8.38 19.76
CA LYS A 248 -11.37 8.36 21.17
C LYS A 248 -10.38 9.45 21.57
N THR A 249 -10.08 10.41 20.71
CA THR A 249 -9.07 11.44 21.05
C THR A 249 -9.48 12.88 20.79
N HIS A 250 -10.76 13.17 20.53
CA HIS A 250 -11.28 14.53 20.62
C HIS A 250 -12.75 14.51 21.07
N SER A 251 -12.93 14.38 22.38
CA SER A 251 -14.02 15.05 23.08
C SER A 251 -13.34 16.15 23.88
N ASP A 252 -13.36 17.37 23.33
CA ASP A 252 -13.51 18.62 24.07
C ASP A 252 -13.49 19.80 23.07
N ASP A 253 -14.62 20.50 23.08
CA ASP A 253 -14.87 21.90 22.70
C ASP A 253 -14.54 22.39 21.28
N HIS A 254 -15.55 22.35 20.40
CA HIS A 254 -16.36 23.53 20.06
C HIS A 254 -17.45 23.19 19.02
N GLU A 255 -18.71 23.37 19.42
CA GLU A 255 -19.86 23.45 18.51
C GLU A 255 -19.81 24.72 17.66
N SER A 256 -20.15 24.61 16.37
CA SER A 256 -21.29 25.30 15.69
C SER A 256 -21.09 25.31 14.14
N PRO A 257 -22.09 25.61 13.28
CA PRO A 257 -22.85 24.56 12.59
C PRO A 257 -23.23 24.89 11.13
N ILE A 258 -22.85 24.13 10.09
CA ILE A 258 -23.52 24.27 8.78
C ILE A 258 -23.64 22.92 8.06
N THR A 259 -24.87 22.48 7.86
CA THR A 259 -25.34 21.62 6.75
C THR A 259 -26.23 22.50 5.85
N PRO A 260 -26.52 22.16 4.57
CA PRO A 260 -26.59 20.80 4.02
C PRO A 260 -26.11 20.61 2.56
N GLU A 261 -25.47 19.46 2.29
CA GLU A 261 -25.56 18.73 1.00
C GLU A 261 -25.00 17.31 1.19
N ASN A 262 -25.74 16.44 1.91
CA ASN A 262 -25.17 15.17 2.41
C ASN A 262 -25.82 13.88 1.89
N ASN A 263 -26.82 13.91 1.02
CA ASN A 263 -27.51 12.66 0.67
C ASN A 263 -26.65 11.66 -0.14
N GLU A 264 -25.70 12.13 -0.94
CA GLU A 264 -24.85 11.25 -1.76
C GLU A 264 -23.68 10.67 -0.94
N TYR A 265 -23.09 11.45 -0.04
CA TYR A 265 -22.05 11.01 0.88
C TYR A 265 -22.58 10.05 1.95
N GLN A 266 -23.80 10.25 2.44
CA GLN A 266 -24.43 9.36 3.42
C GLN A 266 -24.76 8.01 2.79
N MET A 267 -25.23 7.99 1.54
CA MET A 267 -25.51 6.76 0.81
C MET A 267 -24.21 6.00 0.43
N ALA A 268 -23.16 6.71 0.04
CA ALA A 268 -21.84 6.11 -0.21
C ALA A 268 -21.21 5.53 1.07
N PHE A 269 -21.41 6.21 2.20
CA PHE A 269 -20.97 5.75 3.52
C PHE A 269 -21.74 4.50 3.97
N GLU A 270 -23.08 4.50 3.85
CA GLU A 270 -23.92 3.35 4.16
C GLU A 270 -23.60 2.15 3.27
N LEU A 271 -23.33 2.38 1.98
CA LEU A 271 -22.92 1.33 1.04
C LEU A 271 -21.55 0.75 1.41
N ALA A 272 -20.58 1.58 1.79
CA ALA A 272 -19.26 1.14 2.24
C ALA A 272 -19.35 0.34 3.56
N GLU A 273 -20.23 0.75 4.47
CA GLU A 273 -20.48 0.00 5.71
C GLU A 273 -21.15 -1.35 5.45
N LEU A 274 -22.09 -1.41 4.51
CA LEU A 274 -22.71 -2.67 4.08
C LEU A 274 -21.70 -3.61 3.45
N GLN A 275 -20.84 -3.10 2.54
CA GLN A 275 -19.76 -3.86 1.92
C GLN A 275 -18.80 -4.42 2.97
N ARG A 276 -18.46 -3.62 4.00
CA ARG A 276 -17.64 -4.06 5.13
C ARG A 276 -18.31 -5.18 5.93
N LYS A 277 -19.60 -5.05 6.26
CA LYS A 277 -20.35 -6.10 6.99
C LYS A 277 -20.41 -7.39 6.20
N LEU A 278 -20.64 -7.30 4.90
CA LEU A 278 -20.68 -8.46 4.00
C LEU A 278 -19.32 -9.15 3.91
N LEU A 279 -18.23 -8.37 3.81
CA LEU A 279 -16.87 -8.91 3.82
C LEU A 279 -16.51 -9.60 5.14
N LEU A 280 -16.90 -9.02 6.27
CA LEU A 280 -16.67 -9.61 7.60
C LEU A 280 -17.43 -10.92 7.79
N GLU A 281 -18.67 -10.99 7.28
CA GLU A 281 -19.48 -12.20 7.33
C GLU A 281 -18.92 -13.29 6.40
N GLU A 282 -18.45 -12.92 5.21
CA GLU A 282 -17.78 -13.84 4.30
C GLU A 282 -16.47 -14.39 4.92
N LEU A 283 -15.69 -13.55 5.62
CA LEU A 283 -14.52 -13.98 6.38
C LEU A 283 -14.87 -14.91 7.55
N ARG A 284 -16.03 -14.72 8.19
CA ARG A 284 -16.53 -15.63 9.24
C ARG A 284 -16.85 -17.00 8.65
N LEU A 285 -17.58 -17.02 7.54
CA LEU A 285 -17.96 -18.24 6.82
C LEU A 285 -16.74 -18.99 6.26
N MET A 286 -15.75 -18.25 5.74
CA MET A 286 -14.50 -18.85 5.27
C MET A 286 -13.72 -19.51 6.41
N ARG A 287 -13.62 -18.88 7.59
CA ARG A 287 -13.00 -19.50 8.78
C ARG A 287 -13.75 -20.74 9.26
N GLU A 288 -15.08 -20.72 9.24
CA GLU A 288 -15.89 -21.91 9.55
C GLU A 288 -15.66 -23.04 8.55
N ARG A 289 -15.59 -22.72 7.26
CA ARG A 289 -15.31 -23.68 6.19
C ARG A 289 -13.92 -24.29 6.32
N GLU A 290 -12.89 -23.49 6.62
CA GLU A 290 -11.53 -24.00 6.90
C GLU A 290 -11.51 -24.94 8.11
N SER A 291 -12.26 -24.62 9.17
CA SER A 291 -12.39 -25.49 10.34
C SER A 291 -13.04 -26.83 9.99
N LEU A 292 -14.08 -26.82 9.16
CA LEU A 292 -14.75 -28.04 8.69
C LEU A 292 -13.82 -28.89 7.80
N ILE A 293 -13.10 -28.26 6.88
CA ILE A 293 -12.11 -28.95 6.04
C ILE A 293 -11.02 -29.57 6.91
N ALA A 294 -10.51 -28.86 7.92
CA ALA A 294 -9.52 -29.40 8.84
C ALA A 294 -10.03 -30.62 9.64
N LYS A 295 -11.31 -30.63 10.02
CA LYS A 295 -11.95 -31.79 10.68
C LYS A 295 -12.08 -32.99 9.73
N GLU A 296 -12.56 -32.79 8.51
CA GLU A 296 -12.68 -33.86 7.52
C GLU A 296 -11.31 -34.44 7.13
N THR A 297 -10.31 -33.58 6.93
CA THR A 297 -8.94 -34.05 6.65
C THR A 297 -8.38 -34.91 7.79
N ARG A 298 -8.61 -34.55 9.06
CA ARG A 298 -8.20 -35.38 10.21
C ARG A 298 -8.95 -36.70 10.27
N LYS A 299 -10.24 -36.71 9.91
CA LYS A 299 -11.06 -37.92 9.86
C LYS A 299 -10.53 -38.89 8.81
N VAL A 300 -10.30 -38.41 7.58
CA VAL A 300 -9.73 -39.19 6.49
C VAL A 300 -8.34 -39.74 6.88
N ASP A 301 -7.49 -38.94 7.51
CA ASP A 301 -6.15 -39.37 7.94
C ASP A 301 -6.20 -40.47 9.03
N MET A 302 -7.20 -40.43 9.93
CA MET A 302 -7.45 -41.52 10.89
C MET A 302 -7.98 -42.79 10.20
N GLU A 303 -8.92 -42.66 9.26
CA GLU A 303 -9.46 -43.79 8.51
C GLU A 303 -8.35 -44.48 7.68
N LEU A 304 -7.47 -43.70 7.05
CA LEU A 304 -6.32 -44.22 6.29
C LEU A 304 -5.33 -44.99 7.18
N LYS A 305 -5.09 -44.52 8.41
CA LYS A 305 -4.24 -45.21 9.40
C LYS A 305 -4.88 -46.52 9.85
N LEU A 306 -6.20 -46.55 10.02
CA LEU A 306 -6.94 -47.76 10.39
C LEU A 306 -6.92 -48.82 9.27
N VAL A 307 -7.03 -48.41 8.01
CA VAL A 307 -6.93 -49.32 6.85
C VAL A 307 -5.51 -49.89 6.73
N LYS A 308 -4.47 -49.04 6.81
CA LYS A 308 -3.07 -49.49 6.78
C LYS A 308 -2.70 -50.45 7.91
N ASN A 309 -3.30 -50.29 9.09
CA ASN A 309 -3.08 -51.22 10.20
C ASN A 309 -3.84 -52.55 10.04
N LYS A 310 -4.90 -52.61 9.22
CA LYS A 310 -5.61 -53.85 8.89
C LYS A 310 -4.93 -54.65 7.77
N GLU A 311 -4.17 -54.00 6.89
CA GLU A 311 -3.41 -54.66 5.82
C GLU A 311 -2.06 -55.26 6.29
N ASN A 312 -1.63 -54.94 7.53
CA ASN A 312 -0.41 -55.46 8.15
C ASN A 312 -0.66 -56.62 9.15
N ILE A 313 -1.81 -57.30 9.05
CA ILE A 313 -2.16 -58.56 9.75
C ILE A 313 -2.45 -59.60 8.67
#